data_AF-A0A831VK76-F1
#
_entry.id   AF-A0A831VK76-F1
#
_cell.length_a   1.000
_cell.length_b   1.000
_cell.length_c   1.000
_cell.angle_alpha   90.00
_cell.angle_beta   90.00
_cell.angle_gamma   90.00
#
_symmetry.space_group_name_H-M   'P 1'
#
loop_
_entity.id
_entity.type
_entity.pdbx_description
1 polymer ?
#
loop_
_entity_poly.entity_id
_entity_poly.type
_entity_poly.pdbx_seq_one_letter_code
_entity_poly.pdbx_strand_id
1 'polypeptide(L)'
;MRLSLTSLFHESPFVNLQKHADMVRDCAHLFREAALKHIGGECEKFEEITDMVARLESKADGVKRNIRNHLPHGILMPVDKFQFFQYVREQDKVLDEVEEALFWLSFRPMGIPKEVASDFGDLVEAVFRPSKNYPTWWPWQRFFSKTVRKDSEPA
;
A
#
# COMPACT_ATOMS: atom_id res chain seq x y z
N MET A 1 -7.69 -25.43 -27.88
CA MET A 1 -8.73 -24.64 -27.17
C MET A 1 -8.89 -23.30 -27.89
N ARG A 2 -10.10 -22.95 -28.33
CA ARG A 2 -10.38 -21.61 -28.87
C ARG A 2 -10.57 -20.66 -27.68
N LEU A 3 -9.65 -19.73 -27.47
CA LEU A 3 -9.83 -18.65 -26.49
C LEU A 3 -10.92 -17.72 -27.03
N SER A 4 -12.05 -17.62 -26.32
CA SER A 4 -13.07 -16.63 -26.66
C SER A 4 -12.52 -15.25 -26.37
N LEU A 5 -12.60 -14.32 -27.33
CA LEU A 5 -12.16 -12.93 -27.14
C LEU A 5 -12.83 -12.27 -25.92
N THR A 6 -14.04 -12.70 -25.57
CA THR A 6 -14.76 -12.24 -24.36
C THR A 6 -14.07 -12.63 -23.06
N SER A 7 -13.26 -13.70 -23.03
CA SER A 7 -12.47 -14.10 -21.84
C SER A 7 -11.25 -13.21 -21.58
N LEU A 8 -10.92 -12.31 -22.51
CA LEU A 8 -9.82 -11.34 -22.39
C LEU A 8 -10.25 -10.04 -21.70
N PHE A 9 -11.55 -9.72 -21.72
CA PHE A 9 -12.10 -8.50 -21.13
C PHE A 9 -12.56 -8.77 -19.69
N HIS A 10 -11.60 -8.77 -18.77
CA HIS A 10 -11.85 -8.85 -17.32
C HIS A 10 -11.69 -7.47 -16.67
N GLU A 11 -12.14 -7.32 -15.41
CA GLU A 11 -11.80 -6.13 -14.63
C GLU A 11 -10.28 -5.94 -14.60
N SER A 12 -9.84 -4.69 -14.78
CA SER A 12 -8.42 -4.37 -14.88
C SER A 12 -7.70 -4.70 -13.56
N PRO A 13 -6.65 -5.55 -13.58
CA PRO A 13 -5.93 -5.94 -12.37
C PRO A 13 -5.22 -4.75 -11.70
N PHE A 14 -5.01 -3.66 -12.44
CA PHE A 14 -4.47 -2.41 -11.93
C PHE A 14 -5.40 -1.70 -10.94
N VAL A 15 -6.70 -2.00 -10.93
CA VAL A 15 -7.64 -1.44 -9.94
C VAL A 15 -7.32 -1.98 -8.55
N ASN A 16 -7.13 -3.29 -8.42
CA ASN A 16 -6.75 -3.90 -7.14
C ASN A 16 -5.33 -3.53 -6.73
N LEU A 17 -4.41 -3.39 -7.70
CA LEU A 17 -3.07 -2.88 -7.45
C LEU A 17 -3.11 -1.46 -6.87
N GLN A 18 -3.92 -0.57 -7.44
CA GLN A 18 -4.08 0.79 -6.94
C GLN A 18 -4.68 0.79 -5.54
N LYS A 19 -5.72 -0.02 -5.30
CA LYS A 19 -6.33 -0.18 -3.98
C LYS A 19 -5.31 -0.61 -2.92
N HIS A 20 -4.43 -1.55 -3.26
CA HIS A 20 -3.35 -1.97 -2.38
C HIS A 20 -2.34 -0.84 -2.14
N ALA A 21 -1.97 -0.10 -3.18
CA ALA A 21 -1.09 1.06 -3.09
C ALA A 21 -1.65 2.18 -2.18
N ASP A 22 -2.97 2.42 -2.24
CA ASP A 22 -3.66 3.36 -1.36
C ASP A 22 -3.58 2.91 0.12
N MET A 23 -3.68 1.61 0.39
CA MET A 23 -3.49 1.06 1.74
C MET A 23 -2.05 1.27 2.24
N VAL A 24 -1.03 1.13 1.38
CA VAL A 24 0.37 1.45 1.74
C VAL A 24 0.51 2.91 2.14
N ARG A 25 -0.10 3.83 1.38
CA ARG A 25 -0.10 5.26 1.72
C ARG A 25 -0.76 5.49 3.08
N ASP A 26 -1.94 4.93 3.29
CA ASP A 26 -2.69 5.09 4.54
C ASP A 26 -1.90 4.52 5.74
N CYS A 27 -1.20 3.40 5.54
CA CYS A 27 -0.31 2.82 6.54
C CYS A 27 0.85 3.75 6.90
N ALA A 28 1.48 4.40 5.91
CA ALA A 28 2.53 5.38 6.15
C ALA A 28 2.04 6.59 6.97
N HIS A 29 0.79 7.01 6.79
CA HIS A 29 0.18 8.05 7.61
C HIS A 29 -0.01 7.60 9.07
N LEU A 30 -0.54 6.39 9.28
CA LEU A 30 -0.72 5.81 10.61
C LEU A 30 0.62 5.62 11.33
N PHE A 31 1.65 5.13 10.63
CA PHE A 31 3.01 4.99 11.16
C PHE A 31 3.53 6.30 11.73
N ARG A 32 3.45 7.38 10.94
CA ARG A 32 3.89 8.71 11.38
C ARG A 32 3.11 9.17 12.60
N GLU A 33 1.80 8.97 12.61
CA GLU A 33 0.96 9.36 13.74
C GLU A 33 1.34 8.57 15.01
N ALA A 34 1.45 7.25 14.92
CA ALA A 34 1.87 6.39 16.02
C ALA A 34 3.24 6.84 16.58
N ALA A 35 4.23 7.02 15.70
CA ALA A 35 5.56 7.44 16.12
C ALA A 35 5.54 8.81 16.84
N LEU A 36 4.77 9.78 16.36
CA LEU A 36 4.60 11.08 17.03
C LEU A 36 3.91 10.95 18.40
N LYS A 37 2.92 10.06 18.53
CA LYS A 37 2.28 9.76 19.83
C LYS A 37 3.26 9.14 20.80
N HIS A 38 4.10 8.22 20.33
CA HIS A 38 5.12 7.59 21.14
C HIS A 38 6.23 8.57 21.58
N ILE A 39 6.61 9.53 20.71
CA ILE A 39 7.50 10.65 21.07
C ILE A 39 6.86 11.55 22.12
N GLY A 40 5.56 11.84 21.99
CA GLY A 40 4.80 12.68 22.92
C GLY A 40 4.50 12.03 24.27
N GLY A 41 4.83 10.75 24.46
CA GLY A 41 4.50 9.98 25.66
C GLY A 41 3.01 9.57 25.74
N GLU A 42 2.25 9.72 24.66
CA GLU A 42 0.85 9.30 24.55
C GLU A 42 0.77 7.80 24.22
N CYS A 43 1.32 6.93 25.08
CA CYS A 43 1.52 5.51 24.79
C CYS A 43 0.22 4.73 24.56
N GLU A 44 -0.87 5.08 25.26
CA GLU A 44 -2.19 4.44 25.02
C GLU A 44 -2.67 4.68 23.58
N LYS A 45 -2.53 5.92 23.07
CA LYS A 45 -2.90 6.24 21.67
C LYS A 45 -1.96 5.59 20.67
N PHE A 46 -0.69 5.43 21.02
CA PHE A 46 0.26 4.69 20.19
C PHE A 46 -0.18 3.23 20.01
N GLU A 47 -0.61 2.56 21.08
CA GLU A 47 -1.14 1.18 21.01
C GLU A 47 -2.42 1.12 20.16
N GLU A 48 -3.35 2.06 20.36
CA GLU A 48 -4.58 2.15 19.55
C GLU A 48 -4.29 2.26 18.04
N ILE A 49 -3.31 3.08 17.67
CA ILE A 49 -2.92 3.25 16.25
C ILE A 49 -2.17 2.01 15.75
N THR A 50 -1.34 1.38 16.58
CA THR A 50 -0.64 0.13 16.22
C THR A 50 -1.64 -0.99 15.91
N ASP A 51 -2.72 -1.10 16.71
CA ASP A 51 -3.84 -2.00 16.42
C ASP A 51 -4.55 -1.66 15.09
N MET A 52 -4.67 -0.38 14.75
CA MET A 52 -5.23 0.05 13.45
C MET A 52 -4.31 -0.36 12.29
N VAL A 53 -2.99 -0.29 12.47
CA VAL A 53 -1.99 -0.73 11.49
C VAL A 53 -2.08 -2.23 11.25
N ALA A 54 -2.12 -3.06 12.30
CA ALA A 54 -2.28 -4.51 12.17
C ALA A 54 -3.60 -4.89 11.43
N ARG A 55 -4.69 -4.17 11.71
CA ARG A 55 -5.96 -4.36 10.97
C ARG A 55 -5.87 -3.93 9.50
N LEU A 56 -5.05 -2.93 9.19
CA LEU A 56 -4.84 -2.45 7.82
C LEU A 56 -3.97 -3.44 7.03
N GLU A 57 -2.90 -3.95 7.62
CA GLU A 57 -2.07 -5.04 7.07
C GLU A 57 -2.95 -6.24 6.70
N SER A 58 -3.78 -6.71 7.63
CA SER A 58 -4.61 -7.89 7.39
C SER A 58 -5.59 -7.70 6.22
N LYS A 59 -6.12 -6.47 6.06
CA LYS A 59 -6.96 -6.10 4.91
C LYS A 59 -6.15 -6.05 3.61
N ALA A 60 -4.92 -5.53 3.66
CA ALA A 60 -4.04 -5.42 2.51
C ALA A 60 -3.57 -6.80 2.02
N ASP A 61 -3.21 -7.72 2.92
CA ASP A 61 -2.89 -9.10 2.56
C ASP A 61 -4.10 -9.80 1.91
N GLY A 62 -5.32 -9.49 2.35
CA GLY A 62 -6.55 -9.89 1.68
C GLY A 62 -6.63 -9.41 0.22
N VAL A 63 -6.29 -8.14 -0.05
CA VAL A 63 -6.24 -7.58 -1.41
C VAL A 63 -5.11 -8.23 -2.24
N LYS A 64 -3.92 -8.44 -1.66
CA LYS A 64 -2.80 -9.14 -2.31
C LYS A 64 -3.17 -10.57 -2.69
N ARG A 65 -3.82 -11.33 -1.79
CA ARG A 65 -4.35 -12.67 -2.09
C ARG A 65 -5.36 -12.61 -3.22
N ASN A 66 -6.27 -11.63 -3.21
CA ASN A 66 -7.24 -11.44 -4.28
C ASN A 66 -6.56 -11.19 -5.64
N ILE A 67 -5.54 -10.34 -5.69
CA ILE A 67 -4.74 -10.07 -6.90
C ILE A 67 -4.10 -11.36 -7.43
N ARG A 68 -3.48 -12.16 -6.55
CA ARG A 68 -2.79 -13.40 -6.94
C ARG A 68 -3.73 -14.49 -7.43
N ASN A 69 -4.90 -14.63 -6.79
CA ASN A 69 -5.84 -15.71 -7.09
C ASN A 69 -6.73 -15.42 -8.30
N HIS A 70 -6.98 -14.15 -8.62
CA HIS A 70 -7.92 -13.77 -9.66
C HIS A 70 -7.26 -13.16 -10.90
N LEU A 71 -5.94 -13.27 -11.06
CA LEU A 71 -5.26 -12.86 -12.30
C LEU A 71 -5.33 -13.98 -13.36
N PRO A 72 -6.10 -13.82 -14.46
CA PRO A 72 -6.25 -14.89 -15.45
C PRO A 72 -4.94 -15.19 -16.18
N HIS A 73 -4.63 -16.47 -16.46
CA HIS A 73 -3.40 -16.86 -17.18
C HIS A 73 -3.29 -16.25 -18.59
N GLY A 74 -4.41 -16.00 -19.27
CA GLY A 74 -4.44 -15.48 -20.65
C GLY A 74 -4.70 -13.97 -20.80
N ILE A 75 -4.78 -13.21 -19.69
CA ILE A 75 -5.07 -11.77 -19.77
C ILE A 75 -3.93 -11.01 -20.47
N LEU A 76 -4.30 -10.09 -21.36
CA LEU A 76 -3.37 -9.20 -22.06
C LEU A 76 -3.15 -7.96 -21.19
N MET A 77 -1.90 -7.67 -20.84
CA MET A 77 -1.54 -6.55 -19.97
C MET A 77 -0.44 -5.69 -20.62
N PRO A 78 -0.40 -4.38 -20.31
CA PRO A 78 0.63 -3.48 -20.81
C PRO A 78 2.01 -3.69 -20.16
N VAL A 79 2.08 -4.52 -19.12
CA VAL A 79 3.31 -4.88 -18.40
C VAL A 79 3.37 -6.38 -18.22
N ASP A 80 4.58 -6.89 -18.02
CA ASP A 80 4.81 -8.29 -17.73
C ASP A 80 4.21 -8.71 -16.36
N LYS A 81 3.69 -9.94 -16.30
CA LYS A 81 3.04 -10.49 -15.09
C LYS A 81 3.99 -10.60 -13.91
N PHE A 82 5.24 -10.99 -14.17
CA PHE A 82 6.23 -11.11 -13.13
C PHE A 82 6.59 -9.74 -12.57
N GLN A 83 6.77 -8.71 -13.41
CA GLN A 83 6.93 -7.33 -12.93
C GLN A 83 5.73 -6.83 -12.12
N PHE A 84 4.51 -7.12 -12.57
CA PHE A 84 3.30 -6.78 -11.84
C PHE A 84 3.27 -7.41 -10.43
N PHE A 85 3.54 -8.71 -10.32
CA PHE A 85 3.59 -9.38 -9.02
C PHE A 85 4.77 -8.96 -8.16
N GLN A 86 5.92 -8.62 -8.75
CA GLN A 86 7.03 -8.02 -8.01
C GLN A 86 6.60 -6.71 -7.36
N TYR A 87 5.91 -5.84 -8.11
CA TYR A 87 5.47 -4.56 -7.57
C TYR A 87 4.45 -4.72 -6.42
N VAL A 88 3.50 -5.66 -6.53
CA VAL A 88 2.60 -6.02 -5.41
C VAL A 88 3.40 -6.48 -4.18
N ARG A 89 4.43 -7.31 -4.38
CA ARG A 89 5.29 -7.77 -3.29
C ARG A 89 6.07 -6.63 -2.64
N GLU A 90 6.61 -5.69 -3.41
CA GLU A 90 7.34 -4.55 -2.82
C GLU A 90 6.41 -3.59 -2.09
N GLN A 91 5.14 -3.44 -2.51
CA GLN A 91 4.14 -2.70 -1.74
C GLN A 91 3.82 -3.37 -0.40
N ASP A 92 3.65 -4.69 -0.42
CA ASP A 92 3.31 -5.52 0.75
C ASP A 92 4.39 -5.44 1.82
N LYS A 93 5.67 -5.56 1.43
CA LYS A 93 6.80 -5.39 2.36
C LYS A 93 6.78 -4.05 3.10
N VAL A 94 6.30 -2.97 2.49
CA VAL A 94 6.23 -1.68 3.21
C VAL A 94 5.25 -1.74 4.37
N LEU A 95 4.15 -2.49 4.23
CA LEU A 95 3.17 -2.70 5.30
C LEU A 95 3.80 -3.54 6.41
N ASP A 96 4.42 -4.66 6.05
CA ASP A 96 5.08 -5.58 6.99
C ASP A 96 6.15 -4.85 7.83
N GLU A 97 7.03 -4.08 7.18
CA GLU A 97 8.11 -3.35 7.85
C GLU A 97 7.58 -2.24 8.78
N VAL A 98 6.46 -1.61 8.41
CA VAL A 98 5.80 -0.62 9.28
C VAL A 98 5.20 -1.28 10.51
N GLU A 99 4.49 -2.40 10.35
CA GLU A 99 3.93 -3.16 11.47
C GLU A 99 5.05 -3.64 12.39
N GLU A 100 6.11 -4.22 11.84
CA GLU A 100 7.26 -4.71 12.60
C GLU A 100 7.95 -3.56 13.36
N ALA A 101 8.15 -2.40 12.73
CA ALA A 101 8.75 -1.24 13.39
C ALA A 101 7.92 -0.75 14.58
N LEU A 102 6.58 -0.70 14.46
CA LEU A 102 5.69 -0.32 15.56
C LEU A 102 5.69 -1.38 16.66
N PHE A 103 5.71 -2.66 16.29
CA PHE A 103 5.84 -3.76 17.24
C PHE A 103 7.14 -3.67 18.05
N TRP A 104 8.26 -3.32 17.43
CA TRP A 104 9.51 -3.09 18.16
C TRP A 104 9.44 -1.89 19.12
N LEU A 105 8.73 -0.83 18.73
CA LEU A 105 8.56 0.36 19.57
C LEU A 105 7.66 0.09 20.80
N SER A 106 6.67 -0.80 20.69
CA SER A 106 5.74 -1.11 21.80
C SER A 106 6.45 -1.72 23.02
N PHE A 107 7.60 -2.39 22.82
CA PHE A 107 8.41 -2.89 23.94
C PHE A 107 8.98 -1.79 24.85
N ARG A 108 8.84 -0.51 24.47
CA ARG A 108 9.28 0.63 25.27
C ARG A 108 8.11 1.50 25.74
N PRO A 109 7.34 1.07 26.75
CA PRO A 109 6.13 1.76 27.20
C PRO A 109 6.38 3.16 27.81
N MET A 110 7.63 3.52 28.10
CA MET A 110 7.98 4.84 28.64
C MET A 110 8.06 5.95 27.57
N GLY A 111 7.91 5.63 26.28
CA GLY A 111 7.97 6.61 25.17
C GLY A 111 9.38 7.16 24.94
N ILE A 112 9.71 7.64 23.74
CA ILE A 112 11.09 7.98 23.27
C ILE A 112 11.85 8.90 24.26
N PRO A 113 13.14 8.64 24.61
CA PRO A 113 13.91 9.53 25.49
C PRO A 113 14.02 10.93 24.87
N LYS A 114 13.96 11.97 25.70
CA LYS A 114 13.95 13.36 25.23
C LYS A 114 15.21 13.73 24.45
N GLU A 115 16.33 13.09 24.78
CA GLU A 115 17.64 13.31 24.18
C GLU A 115 17.69 12.91 22.70
N VAL A 116 16.85 11.94 22.28
CA VAL A 116 16.82 11.42 20.90
C VAL A 116 15.48 11.68 20.20
N ALA A 117 14.51 12.27 20.90
CA ALA A 117 13.16 12.53 20.38
C ALA A 117 13.16 13.38 19.10
N SER A 118 14.05 14.38 19.01
CA SER A 118 14.18 15.23 17.82
C SER A 118 14.68 14.42 16.62
N ASP A 119 15.81 13.74 16.78
CA ASP A 119 16.43 12.95 15.71
C ASP A 119 15.51 11.82 15.24
N PHE A 120 14.78 11.18 16.17
CA PHE A 120 13.80 10.17 15.82
C PHE A 120 12.61 10.75 15.05
N GLY A 121 12.13 11.95 15.42
CA GLY A 121 11.10 12.67 14.67
C GLY A 121 11.54 13.00 13.24
N ASP A 122 12.79 13.43 13.06
CA ASP A 122 13.37 13.71 11.74
C ASP A 122 13.49 12.43 10.89
N LEU A 123 13.88 11.30 11.51
CA LEU A 123 13.91 10.00 10.84
C LEU A 123 12.50 9.59 10.36
N VAL A 124 11.49 9.72 11.22
CA VAL A 124 10.10 9.41 10.88
C VAL A 124 9.62 10.27 9.70
N GLU A 125 9.91 11.56 9.70
CA GLU A 125 9.52 12.45 8.61
C GLU A 125 10.29 12.15 7.31
N ALA A 126 11.56 11.75 7.40
CA ALA A 126 12.36 11.32 6.25
C ALA A 126 11.78 10.06 5.60
N VAL A 127 11.38 9.07 6.40
CA VAL A 127 10.72 7.83 5.93
C VAL A 127 9.32 8.10 5.39
N PHE A 128 8.58 9.04 5.99
CA PHE A 128 7.24 9.39 5.54
C PHE A 128 7.24 10.21 4.25
N ARG A 129 8.26 11.05 4.01
CA ARG A 129 8.30 11.99 2.86
C ARG A 129 7.95 11.36 1.49
N PRO A 130 8.45 10.17 1.10
CA PRO A 130 8.08 9.54 -0.17
C PRO A 130 6.58 9.29 -0.34
N SER A 131 5.84 9.03 0.75
CA SER A 131 4.40 8.80 0.71
C SER A 131 3.61 10.06 0.33
N LYS A 132 4.11 11.26 0.61
CA LYS A 132 3.46 12.52 0.20
C LYS A 132 3.42 12.68 -1.33
N ASN A 133 4.37 12.07 -2.03
CA ASN A 133 4.45 12.15 -3.48
C ASN A 133 3.53 11.13 -4.17
N TYR A 134 2.85 10.23 -3.45
CA TYR A 134 1.93 9.25 -4.04
C TYR A 134 0.87 9.81 -5.01
N PRO A 135 0.37 11.06 -4.91
CA PRO A 135 -0.59 11.59 -5.87
C PRO A 135 0.00 11.99 -7.24
N THR A 136 1.32 12.18 -7.37
CA THR A 136 1.92 12.76 -8.60
C THR A 136 2.48 11.73 -9.59
N TRP A 137 2.52 10.45 -9.24
CA TRP A 137 2.96 9.36 -10.13
C TRP A 137 1.88 8.91 -11.13
N TRP A 138 0.68 9.45 -11.01
CA TRP A 138 -0.51 8.91 -11.67
C TRP A 138 -1.05 9.61 -12.93
N PRO A 139 -0.30 10.47 -13.67
CA PRO A 139 -0.66 10.81 -15.06
C PRO A 139 -0.96 9.55 -15.92
N TRP A 140 -0.41 8.39 -15.53
CA TRP A 140 -0.61 7.09 -16.16
C TRP A 140 -2.00 6.47 -16.00
N GLN A 141 -2.82 6.82 -14.98
CA GLN A 141 -4.20 6.34 -14.93
C GLN A 141 -5.06 6.96 -16.03
N ARG A 142 -4.78 8.22 -16.35
CA ARG A 142 -5.43 8.91 -17.48
C ARG A 142 -5.03 8.28 -18.82
N PHE A 143 -3.85 7.64 -18.88
CA PHE A 143 -3.39 6.86 -20.02
C PHE A 143 -4.14 5.52 -20.13
N PHE A 144 -4.21 4.73 -19.05
CA PHE A 144 -4.84 3.40 -19.08
C PHE A 144 -6.38 3.38 -18.99
N SER A 145 -7.00 4.43 -18.42
CA SER A 145 -8.47 4.58 -18.43
C SER A 145 -9.02 5.00 -19.80
N LYS A 146 -8.22 5.70 -20.63
CA LYS A 146 -8.61 6.10 -21.99
C LYS A 146 -8.58 4.93 -22.98
N THR A 147 -7.73 3.93 -22.77
CA THR A 147 -7.62 2.77 -23.66
C THR A 147 -8.76 1.77 -23.51
N VAL A 148 -9.50 1.76 -22.40
CA VAL A 148 -10.61 0.80 -22.18
C VAL A 148 -11.96 1.34 -22.64
N ARG A 149 -12.15 2.67 -22.70
CA ARG A 149 -13.44 3.28 -23.07
C ARG A 149 -13.68 3.46 -24.57
N LYS A 150 -12.66 3.34 -25.42
CA LYS A 150 -12.82 3.69 -26.85
C LYS A 150 -13.32 2.55 -27.75
N ASP A 151 -13.37 1.32 -27.22
CA ASP A 151 -13.73 0.12 -28.00
C ASP A 151 -15.12 -0.46 -27.62
N SER A 152 -15.94 0.30 -26.87
CA SER A 152 -17.26 -0.14 -26.40
C SER A 152 -18.44 0.71 -26.89
N GLU A 153 -18.33 1.35 -28.05
CA GLU A 153 -19.48 1.93 -28.77
C GLU A 153 -19.77 1.07 -30.01
N PRO A 154 -20.89 0.33 -30.07
CA PRO A 154 -21.37 -0.21 -31.34
C PRO A 154 -21.96 0.93 -32.20
N ALA A 155 -21.65 0.90 -33.49
CA ALA A 155 -22.27 1.73 -34.53
C ALA A 155 -23.75 1.40 -34.74
#